data_AF-A0A1B6GV67-F1
#
_entry.id   AF-A0A1B6GV67-F1
#
_cell.length_a   1.000
_cell.length_b   1.000
_cell.length_c   1.000
_cell.angle_alpha   90.00
_cell.angle_beta   90.00
_cell.angle_gamma   90.00
#
_symmetry.space_group_name_H-M   'P 1'
#
loop_
_entity.id
_entity.type
_entity.pdbx_description
1 polymer ?
#
loop_
_entity_poly.entity_id
_entity_poly.type
_entity_poly.pdbx_seq_one_letter_code
_entity_poly.pdbx_strand_id
1 'polypeptide(L)'
;TGAPFRLDRALVLSKMTRYEVEKYCHPHLTEAQLEKLIRSRGSNFESLIEHHQRHKDYERYVIETFKSMGIDTKLQNRSDYSDSWIESCDAVFPVGGDGTFLLAASRVRQNTKPVIGFNSDPHHSEGFLCLPKDYSSRIKDVLRQLQEGSFSWMFRTRIRVTLRCKYSEPPIELTDKKILGTHRTKLNTGAKNMSSAASPHRLSP
;
A
#
# COMPACT_ATOMS: atom_id res chain seq x y z
N THR A 1 19.09 -27.39 -0.60
CA THR A 1 17.89 -26.88 0.10
C THR A 1 18.36 -26.13 1.32
N GLY A 2 17.81 -24.94 1.59
CA GLY A 2 18.17 -24.13 2.75
C GLY A 2 17.57 -24.70 4.04
N ALA A 3 17.93 -24.15 5.19
CA ALA A 3 17.27 -24.51 6.45
C ALA A 3 15.77 -24.13 6.38
N PRO A 4 14.87 -24.96 6.97
CA PRO A 4 13.44 -24.66 7.07
C PRO A 4 13.17 -23.25 7.64
N PHE A 5 12.30 -22.47 7.02
CA PHE A 5 11.85 -21.19 7.56
C PHE A 5 10.59 -21.41 8.41
N ARG A 6 10.72 -21.24 9.73
CA ARG A 6 9.60 -21.32 10.65
C ARG A 6 8.71 -20.09 10.48
N LEU A 7 7.49 -20.31 10.00
CA LEU A 7 6.48 -19.29 9.79
C LEU A 7 5.23 -19.67 10.58
N ASP A 8 5.14 -19.17 11.82
CA ASP A 8 4.00 -19.37 12.71
C ASP A 8 3.12 -18.12 12.77
N ARG A 9 3.72 -16.94 12.64
CA ARG A 9 3.05 -15.63 12.73
C ARG A 9 3.33 -14.77 11.49
N ALA A 10 2.27 -14.30 10.84
CA ALA A 10 2.34 -13.47 9.65
C ALA A 10 1.68 -12.11 9.87
N LEU A 11 2.39 -11.05 9.51
CA LEU A 11 1.80 -9.71 9.39
C LEU A 11 1.49 -9.43 7.92
N VAL A 12 0.23 -9.46 7.55
CA VAL A 12 -0.24 -9.09 6.20
C VAL A 12 -0.50 -7.60 6.16
N LEU A 13 0.27 -6.87 5.35
CA LEU A 13 0.07 -5.44 5.11
C LEU A 13 -0.68 -5.25 3.78
N SER A 14 -1.97 -4.94 3.87
CA SER A 14 -2.80 -4.75 2.69
C SER A 14 -2.76 -3.31 2.17
N LYS A 15 -2.88 -3.17 0.85
CA LYS A 15 -2.97 -1.86 0.19
C LYS A 15 -4.29 -1.20 0.60
N MET A 16 -4.25 0.09 0.89
CA MET A 16 -5.49 0.87 0.87
C MET A 16 -5.83 1.14 -0.59
N THR A 17 -6.95 0.58 -1.04
CA THR A 17 -7.47 0.86 -2.38
C THR A 17 -7.84 2.33 -2.51
N ARG A 18 -7.85 2.85 -3.74
CA ARG A 18 -8.28 4.22 -3.98
C ARG A 18 -9.70 4.46 -3.45
N TYR A 19 -10.59 3.48 -3.54
CA TYR A 19 -11.94 3.58 -2.98
C TYR A 19 -11.93 3.75 -1.46
N GLU A 20 -11.14 2.94 -0.73
CA GLU A 20 -10.97 3.08 0.73
C GLU A 20 -10.35 4.43 1.11
N VAL A 21 -9.41 4.94 0.30
CA VAL A 21 -8.85 6.28 0.51
C VAL A 21 -9.90 7.38 0.33
N GLU A 22 -10.75 7.29 -0.70
CA GLU A 22 -11.85 8.26 -0.90
C GLU A 22 -12.82 8.22 0.29
N LYS A 23 -13.21 7.02 0.76
CA LYS A 23 -14.03 6.85 1.96
C LYS A 23 -13.36 7.44 3.20
N TYR A 24 -12.07 7.18 3.38
CA TYR A 24 -11.30 7.68 4.50
C TYR A 24 -11.18 9.22 4.51
N CYS A 25 -10.99 9.84 3.34
CA CYS A 25 -10.92 11.30 3.21
C CYS A 25 -12.29 11.99 3.33
N HIS A 26 -13.39 11.26 3.11
CA HIS A 26 -14.74 11.80 3.09
C HIS A 26 -15.70 11.01 4.02
N PRO A 27 -15.40 10.91 5.33
CA PRO A 27 -16.15 10.05 6.26
C PRO A 27 -17.60 10.52 6.50
N HIS A 28 -17.91 11.76 6.13
CA HIS A 28 -19.23 12.36 6.27
C HIS A 28 -20.13 12.17 5.04
N LEU A 29 -19.61 11.62 3.94
CA LEU A 29 -20.40 11.40 2.73
C LEU A 29 -21.03 10.01 2.74
N THR A 30 -22.27 9.93 2.27
CA THR A 30 -22.90 8.64 1.93
C THR A 30 -22.23 8.04 0.68
N GLU A 31 -22.43 6.75 0.42
CA GLU A 31 -21.86 6.11 -0.77
C GLU A 31 -22.32 6.77 -2.08
N ALA A 32 -23.60 7.13 -2.19
CA ALA A 32 -24.13 7.84 -3.35
C ALA A 32 -23.52 9.24 -3.53
N GLN A 33 -23.28 9.97 -2.43
CA GLN A 33 -22.60 11.27 -2.48
C GLN A 33 -21.13 11.12 -2.87
N LEU A 34 -20.46 10.09 -2.36
CA LEU A 34 -19.07 9.78 -2.68
C LEU A 34 -18.91 9.40 -4.15
N GLU A 35 -19.81 8.59 -4.68
CA GLU A 35 -19.86 8.24 -6.10
C GLU A 35 -19.99 9.50 -6.97
N LYS A 36 -20.97 10.37 -6.68
CA LYS A 36 -21.16 11.64 -7.41
C LYS A 36 -19.90 12.51 -7.35
N LEU A 37 -19.22 12.56 -6.20
CA LEU A 37 -17.98 13.30 -6.04
C LEU A 37 -16.85 12.70 -6.88
N ILE A 38 -16.69 11.38 -6.91
CA ILE A 38 -15.66 10.68 -7.69
C ILE A 38 -15.90 10.89 -9.19
N ARG A 39 -17.15 10.76 -9.64
CA ARG A 39 -17.54 11.00 -11.04
C ARG A 39 -17.33 12.45 -11.47
N SER A 40 -17.68 13.41 -10.63
CA SER A 40 -17.47 14.84 -10.95
C SER A 40 -16.00 15.23 -11.09
N ARG A 41 -15.07 14.42 -10.56
CA ARG A 41 -13.61 14.54 -10.78
C ARG A 41 -13.11 13.79 -12.02
N GLY A 42 -14.01 13.28 -12.87
CA GLY A 42 -13.67 12.57 -14.11
C GLY A 42 -13.18 11.14 -13.92
N SER A 43 -13.41 10.52 -12.75
CA SER A 43 -13.00 9.13 -12.51
C SER A 43 -14.13 8.15 -12.82
N ASN A 44 -13.78 7.02 -13.46
CA ASN A 44 -14.69 5.91 -13.68
C ASN A 44 -14.93 5.19 -12.33
N PHE A 45 -16.15 5.28 -11.81
CA PHE A 45 -16.50 4.74 -10.50
C PHE A 45 -16.64 3.22 -10.54
N GLU A 46 -17.18 2.68 -11.62
CA GLU A 46 -17.37 1.25 -11.84
C GLU A 46 -16.02 0.52 -11.79
N SER A 47 -15.07 0.95 -12.61
CA SER A 47 -13.71 0.42 -12.62
C SER A 47 -13.04 0.55 -11.25
N LEU A 48 -13.24 1.67 -10.55
CA LEU A 48 -12.72 1.87 -9.21
C LEU A 48 -13.24 0.81 -8.22
N ILE A 49 -14.54 0.51 -8.27
CA ILE A 49 -15.18 -0.51 -7.44
C ILE A 49 -14.70 -1.92 -7.84
N GLU A 50 -14.59 -2.21 -9.15
CA GLU A 50 -14.07 -3.49 -9.63
C GLU A 50 -12.64 -3.75 -9.13
N HIS A 51 -11.75 -2.75 -9.24
CA HIS A 51 -10.39 -2.85 -8.70
C HIS A 51 -10.36 -3.01 -7.17
N HIS A 52 -11.29 -2.35 -6.47
CA HIS A 52 -11.43 -2.52 -5.02
C HIS A 52 -11.84 -3.96 -4.69
N GLN A 53 -12.90 -4.47 -5.32
CA GLN A 53 -13.44 -5.79 -5.06
C GLN A 53 -12.40 -6.88 -5.36
N ARG A 54 -11.74 -6.83 -6.53
CA ARG A 54 -10.68 -7.78 -6.89
C ARG A 54 -9.56 -7.81 -5.85
N HIS A 55 -9.16 -6.63 -5.36
CA HIS A 55 -8.15 -6.55 -4.31
C HIS A 55 -8.63 -7.15 -2.98
N LYS A 56 -9.87 -6.87 -2.56
CA LYS A 56 -10.44 -7.43 -1.32
C LYS A 56 -10.64 -8.94 -1.39
N ASP A 57 -11.02 -9.48 -2.55
CA ASP A 57 -11.15 -10.92 -2.73
C ASP A 57 -9.77 -11.60 -2.70
N TYR A 58 -8.76 -10.99 -3.30
CA TYR A 58 -7.38 -11.49 -3.20
C TYR A 58 -6.83 -11.40 -1.77
N GLU A 59 -7.08 -10.31 -1.05
CA GLU A 59 -6.73 -10.18 0.37
C GLU A 59 -7.40 -11.30 1.20
N ARG A 60 -8.69 -11.55 0.98
CA ARG A 60 -9.41 -12.63 1.67
C ARG A 60 -8.77 -13.99 1.37
N TYR A 61 -8.48 -14.27 0.11
CA TYR A 61 -7.80 -15.49 -0.33
C TYR A 61 -6.43 -15.68 0.37
N VAL A 62 -5.62 -14.62 0.49
CA VAL A 62 -4.34 -14.66 1.23
C VAL A 62 -4.60 -15.07 2.68
N ILE A 63 -5.49 -14.36 3.39
CA ILE A 63 -5.75 -14.57 4.81
C ILE A 63 -6.30 -15.98 5.08
N GLU A 64 -7.25 -16.44 4.27
CA GLU A 64 -7.82 -17.78 4.38
C GLU A 64 -6.78 -18.86 4.13
N THR A 65 -5.89 -18.67 3.14
CA THR A 65 -4.81 -19.61 2.86
C THR A 65 -3.85 -19.73 4.03
N PHE A 66 -3.41 -18.61 4.62
CA PHE A 66 -2.52 -18.61 5.78
C PHE A 66 -3.16 -19.32 6.98
N LYS A 67 -4.42 -19.00 7.29
CA LYS A 67 -5.17 -19.65 8.37
C LYS A 67 -5.33 -21.15 8.14
N SER A 68 -5.59 -21.57 6.90
CA SER A 68 -5.70 -23.00 6.54
C SER A 68 -4.40 -23.78 6.74
N MET A 69 -3.26 -23.08 6.79
CA MET A 69 -1.94 -23.65 7.06
C MET A 69 -1.51 -23.51 8.53
N GLY A 70 -2.41 -23.06 9.42
CA GLY A 70 -2.13 -22.90 10.84
C GLY A 70 -1.28 -21.69 11.21
N ILE A 71 -1.13 -20.71 10.29
CA ILE A 71 -0.34 -19.51 10.53
C ILE A 71 -1.21 -18.44 11.21
N ASP A 72 -0.82 -18.00 12.39
CA ASP A 72 -1.45 -16.88 13.09
C ASP A 72 -1.23 -15.61 12.28
N THR A 73 -2.32 -15.01 11.81
CA THR A 73 -2.26 -13.98 10.77
C THR A 73 -2.94 -12.71 11.22
N LYS A 74 -2.18 -11.62 11.23
CA LYS A 74 -2.68 -10.28 11.49
C LYS A 74 -2.75 -9.49 10.18
N LEU A 75 -3.95 -9.03 9.82
CA LEU A 75 -4.16 -8.08 8.74
C LEU A 75 -4.05 -6.65 9.27
N GLN A 76 -3.25 -5.82 8.60
CA GLN A 76 -3.13 -4.39 8.80
C GLN A 76 -3.13 -3.65 7.47
N ASN A 77 -3.37 -2.35 7.50
CA ASN A 77 -3.14 -1.43 6.39
C ASN A 77 -2.30 -0.24 6.87
N ARG A 78 -2.09 0.76 6.02
CA ARG A 78 -1.30 1.96 6.38
C ARG A 78 -1.79 2.65 7.66
N SER A 79 -3.08 2.57 7.98
CA SER A 79 -3.67 3.30 9.10
C SER A 79 -3.29 2.74 10.46
N ASP A 80 -2.97 1.45 10.55
CA ASP A 80 -2.69 0.74 11.79
C ASP A 80 -1.35 0.00 11.76
N TYR A 81 -0.58 0.10 10.67
CA TYR A 81 0.76 -0.48 10.57
C TYR A 81 1.68 0.02 11.69
N SER A 82 2.18 -0.89 12.53
CA SER A 82 2.97 -0.55 13.72
C SER A 82 4.22 -1.42 13.88
N ASP A 83 5.26 -0.83 14.48
CA ASP A 83 6.54 -1.51 14.75
C ASP A 83 6.36 -2.72 15.68
N SER A 84 5.41 -2.64 16.63
CA SER A 84 5.09 -3.75 17.54
C SER A 84 4.62 -5.02 16.84
N TRP A 85 3.83 -4.91 15.77
CA TRP A 85 3.40 -6.07 14.98
C TRP A 85 4.52 -6.59 14.08
N ILE A 86 5.38 -5.70 13.59
CA ILE A 86 6.56 -6.10 12.82
C ILE A 86 7.50 -6.93 13.69
N GLU A 87 7.74 -6.51 14.94
CA GLU A 87 8.60 -7.24 15.88
C GLU A 87 8.03 -8.61 16.22
N SER A 88 6.71 -8.72 16.40
CA SER A 88 6.05 -9.94 16.86
C SER A 88 5.73 -10.97 15.78
N CYS A 89 5.77 -10.66 14.48
CA CYS A 89 5.57 -11.66 13.42
C CYS A 89 6.89 -12.37 13.03
N ASP A 90 6.84 -13.41 12.23
CA ASP A 90 8.05 -14.05 11.67
C ASP A 90 8.39 -13.45 10.29
N ALA A 91 7.37 -13.00 9.54
CA ALA A 91 7.50 -12.36 8.25
C ALA A 91 6.39 -11.32 8.01
N VAL A 92 6.71 -10.30 7.20
CA VAL A 92 5.75 -9.29 6.73
C VAL A 92 5.37 -9.58 5.28
N PHE A 93 4.07 -9.63 4.99
CA PHE A 93 3.52 -9.96 3.69
C PHE A 93 2.73 -8.78 3.12
N PRO A 94 3.38 -7.87 2.38
CA PRO A 94 2.65 -6.83 1.67
C PRO A 94 1.76 -7.44 0.56
N VAL A 95 0.47 -7.13 0.59
CA VAL A 95 -0.53 -7.52 -0.42
C VAL A 95 -0.94 -6.27 -1.20
N GLY A 96 -0.49 -6.15 -2.43
CA GLY A 96 -0.63 -4.91 -3.19
C GLY A 96 0.27 -4.87 -4.42
N GLY A 97 0.92 -3.74 -4.65
CA GLY A 97 2.03 -3.61 -5.61
C GLY A 97 3.29 -3.11 -4.92
N ASP A 98 4.25 -2.61 -5.69
CA ASP A 98 5.54 -2.15 -5.15
C ASP A 98 5.40 -1.03 -4.13
N GLY A 99 4.40 -0.14 -4.25
CA GLY A 99 4.14 0.89 -3.25
C GLY A 99 3.77 0.31 -1.86
N THR A 100 3.04 -0.80 -1.83
CA THR A 100 2.72 -1.52 -0.57
C THR A 100 3.96 -2.25 -0.06
N PHE A 101 4.75 -2.84 -0.96
CA PHE A 101 6.03 -3.47 -0.60
C PHE A 101 6.98 -2.47 0.06
N LEU A 102 7.13 -1.29 -0.54
CA LEU A 102 7.99 -0.23 -0.02
C LEU A 102 7.49 0.31 1.33
N LEU A 103 6.16 0.39 1.53
CA LEU A 103 5.59 0.74 2.83
C LEU A 103 5.93 -0.31 3.90
N ALA A 104 5.85 -1.60 3.58
CA ALA A 104 6.27 -2.65 4.51
C ALA A 104 7.79 -2.54 4.81
N ALA A 105 8.61 -2.44 3.76
CA ALA A 105 10.05 -2.38 3.89
C ALA A 105 10.55 -1.10 4.58
N SER A 106 9.78 0.00 4.57
CA SER A 106 10.22 1.26 5.17
C SER A 106 10.42 1.13 6.69
N ARG A 107 9.58 0.34 7.35
CA ARG A 107 9.60 0.12 8.81
C ARG A 107 10.36 -1.13 9.25
N VAL A 108 10.61 -2.07 8.35
CA VAL A 108 11.49 -3.21 8.62
C VAL A 108 12.96 -2.76 8.59
N ARG A 109 13.59 -2.65 9.77
CA ARG A 109 14.97 -2.13 9.92
C ARG A 109 16.04 -3.23 10.00
N GLN A 110 15.65 -4.42 10.42
CA GLN A 110 16.57 -5.55 10.61
C GLN A 110 16.62 -6.40 9.34
N ASN A 111 17.79 -6.97 9.03
CA ASN A 111 17.98 -7.88 7.89
C ASN A 111 17.49 -9.32 8.18
N THR A 112 17.04 -9.60 9.40
CA THR A 112 16.51 -10.89 9.85
C THR A 112 15.00 -11.01 9.67
N LYS A 113 14.30 -9.91 9.39
CA LYS A 113 12.85 -9.89 9.21
C LYS A 113 12.52 -9.86 7.71
N PRO A 114 12.05 -10.97 7.12
CA PRO A 114 11.76 -11.02 5.71
C PRO A 114 10.49 -10.24 5.35
N VAL A 115 10.51 -9.64 4.16
CA VAL A 115 9.37 -8.97 3.52
C VAL A 115 9.07 -9.70 2.22
N ILE A 116 7.89 -10.30 2.11
CA ILE A 116 7.52 -11.20 1.00
C ILE A 116 6.23 -10.69 0.37
N GLY A 117 6.35 -10.01 -0.78
CA GLY A 117 5.21 -9.33 -1.40
C GLY A 117 4.37 -10.23 -2.29
N PHE A 118 3.07 -10.15 -2.14
CA PHE A 118 2.09 -10.75 -3.04
C PHE A 118 1.47 -9.67 -3.92
N ASN A 119 1.54 -9.84 -5.23
CA ASN A 119 0.92 -8.91 -6.16
C ASN A 119 -0.59 -9.19 -6.25
N SER A 120 -1.40 -8.26 -5.74
CA SER A 120 -2.86 -8.39 -5.72
C SER A 120 -3.54 -8.12 -7.07
N ASP A 121 -2.82 -7.57 -8.05
CA ASP A 121 -3.37 -7.28 -9.37
C ASP A 121 -2.34 -7.56 -10.49
N PRO A 122 -1.87 -8.80 -10.63
CA PRO A 122 -0.73 -9.13 -11.50
C PRO A 122 -1.05 -9.05 -13.00
N HIS A 123 -2.32 -8.82 -13.37
CA HIS A 123 -2.72 -8.59 -14.76
C HIS A 123 -2.72 -7.11 -15.15
N HIS A 124 -2.77 -6.19 -14.17
CA HIS A 124 -2.84 -4.75 -14.42
C HIS A 124 -1.64 -3.98 -13.90
N SER A 125 -0.82 -4.57 -13.04
CA SER A 125 0.43 -3.98 -12.53
C SER A 125 1.50 -5.05 -12.50
N GLU A 126 2.58 -4.84 -13.25
CA GLU A 126 3.84 -5.51 -12.94
C GLU A 126 4.40 -4.90 -11.66
N GLY A 127 4.98 -5.74 -10.80
CA GLY A 127 5.73 -5.32 -9.62
C GLY A 127 7.11 -5.92 -9.71
N PHE A 128 8.15 -5.11 -9.51
CA PHE A 128 9.54 -5.56 -9.54
C PHE A 128 10.02 -6.03 -8.17
N LEU A 129 9.27 -5.73 -7.11
CA LEU A 129 9.61 -6.09 -5.74
C LEU A 129 8.75 -7.25 -5.21
N CYS A 130 7.48 -7.30 -5.59
CA CYS A 130 6.60 -8.43 -5.25
C CYS A 130 7.01 -9.71 -5.97
N LEU A 131 6.53 -10.85 -5.46
CA LEU A 131 6.70 -12.15 -6.11
C LEU A 131 6.08 -12.13 -7.52
N PRO A 132 6.66 -12.88 -8.48
CA PRO A 132 6.10 -13.01 -9.81
C PRO A 132 4.64 -13.48 -9.79
N LYS A 133 3.92 -13.21 -10.88
CA LYS A 133 2.50 -13.55 -11.04
C LYS A 133 2.17 -14.99 -10.64
N ASP A 134 2.97 -15.94 -11.13
CA ASP A 134 2.73 -17.38 -10.88
C ASP A 134 2.89 -17.78 -9.42
N TYR A 135 3.68 -17.04 -8.65
CA TYR A 135 3.82 -17.26 -7.21
C TYR A 135 2.72 -16.52 -6.45
N SER A 136 2.34 -15.33 -6.89
CA SER A 136 1.23 -14.57 -6.32
C SER A 136 -0.11 -15.29 -6.48
N SER A 137 -0.31 -16.12 -7.49
CA SER A 137 -1.53 -16.94 -7.64
C SER A 137 -1.50 -18.27 -6.88
N ARG A 138 -0.32 -18.74 -6.41
CA ARG A 138 -0.11 -20.04 -5.76
C ARG A 138 0.42 -19.88 -4.34
N ILE A 139 -0.31 -19.12 -3.52
CA ILE A 139 0.12 -18.75 -2.16
C ILE A 139 0.42 -19.97 -1.32
N LYS A 140 -0.42 -21.02 -1.37
CA LYS A 140 -0.20 -22.26 -0.60
C LYS A 140 1.13 -22.93 -0.93
N ASP A 141 1.52 -22.95 -2.21
CA ASP A 141 2.78 -23.54 -2.64
C ASP A 141 3.97 -22.66 -2.24
N VAL A 142 3.82 -21.33 -2.30
CA VAL A 142 4.82 -20.39 -1.77
C VAL A 142 5.07 -20.66 -0.29
N LEU A 143 4.01 -20.75 0.52
CA LEU A 143 4.12 -21.00 1.96
C LEU A 143 4.76 -22.36 2.26
N ARG A 144 4.43 -23.39 1.50
CA ARG A 144 5.09 -24.70 1.60
C ARG A 144 6.58 -24.60 1.27
N GLN A 145 6.94 -23.93 0.17
CA GLN A 145 8.34 -23.73 -0.21
C GLN A 145 9.12 -22.95 0.85
N LEU A 146 8.50 -21.94 1.49
CA LEU A 146 9.11 -21.23 2.61
C LEU A 146 9.38 -22.19 3.78
N GLN A 147 8.37 -22.93 4.22
CA GLN A 147 8.51 -23.89 5.33
C GLN A 147 9.54 -24.99 5.06
N GLU A 148 9.65 -25.44 3.81
CA GLU A 148 10.63 -26.45 3.37
C GLU A 148 12.04 -25.88 3.16
N GLY A 149 12.24 -24.56 3.19
CA GLY A 149 13.53 -23.94 2.87
C GLY A 149 13.88 -23.99 1.37
N SER A 150 12.87 -24.15 0.50
CA SER A 150 13.00 -24.23 -0.95
C SER A 150 12.96 -22.84 -1.60
N PHE A 151 13.87 -21.97 -1.17
CA PHE A 151 14.01 -20.61 -1.68
C PHE A 151 15.45 -20.10 -1.47
N SER A 152 15.75 -18.93 -2.01
CA SER A 152 17.01 -18.22 -1.75
C SER A 152 16.74 -16.83 -1.19
N TRP A 153 17.60 -16.37 -0.29
CA TRP A 153 17.51 -15.04 0.28
C TRP A 153 18.01 -13.99 -0.72
N MET A 154 17.23 -12.92 -0.88
CA MET A 154 17.63 -11.75 -1.65
C MET A 154 17.74 -10.54 -0.71
N PHE A 155 18.97 -10.09 -0.47
CA PHE A 155 19.22 -8.87 0.28
C PHE A 155 19.23 -7.66 -0.65
N ARG A 156 18.60 -6.56 -0.22
CA ARG A 156 18.54 -5.31 -0.99
C ARG A 156 19.26 -4.19 -0.25
N THR A 157 20.11 -3.45 -0.96
CA THR A 157 20.81 -2.28 -0.43
C THR A 157 19.84 -1.14 -0.17
N ARG A 158 20.01 -0.43 0.95
CA ARG A 158 19.22 0.76 1.31
C ARG A 158 20.13 1.95 1.54
N ILE A 159 19.73 3.11 1.03
CA ILE A 159 20.42 4.37 1.27
C ILE A 159 19.85 5.01 2.54
N ARG A 160 20.73 5.44 3.44
CA ARG A 160 20.37 6.27 4.59
C ARG A 160 20.78 7.71 4.32
N VAL A 161 19.83 8.63 4.41
CA VAL A 161 20.05 10.07 4.20
C VAL A 161 19.96 10.78 5.54
N THR A 162 20.89 11.70 5.81
CA THR A 162 20.87 12.57 6.98
C THR A 162 20.79 14.02 6.51
N LEU A 163 19.69 14.70 6.84
CA LEU A 163 19.53 16.12 6.57
C LEU A 163 20.08 16.91 7.77
N ARG A 164 21.06 17.79 7.52
CA ARG A 164 21.55 18.76 8.51
C ARG A 164 20.96 20.11 8.18
N CYS A 165 19.99 20.56 8.96
CA CYS A 165 19.38 21.88 8.78
C CYS A 165 19.07 22.51 10.15
N LYS A 166 18.74 23.81 10.14
CA LYS A 166 18.38 24.54 11.37
C LYS A 166 16.95 24.25 11.84
N TYR A 167 16.14 23.57 11.02
CA TYR A 167 14.78 23.20 11.39
C TYR A 167 14.81 22.00 12.34
N SER A 168 14.07 22.11 13.44
CA SER A 168 14.00 21.11 14.52
C SER A 168 12.94 20.04 14.31
N GLU A 169 12.06 20.20 13.31
CA GLU A 169 10.95 19.29 13.12
C GLU A 169 11.42 17.94 12.57
N PRO A 170 10.91 16.82 13.11
CA PRO A 170 11.24 15.50 12.58
C PRO A 170 10.70 15.33 11.16
N PRO A 171 11.35 14.51 10.31
CA PRO A 171 10.82 14.18 8.99
C PRO A 171 9.40 13.60 9.11
N ILE A 172 8.50 14.08 8.24
CA ILE A 172 7.13 13.59 8.14
C ILE A 172 7.03 12.74 6.87
N GLU A 173 6.43 11.55 6.97
CA GLU A 173 6.12 10.76 5.78
C GLU A 173 5.04 11.48 4.95
N LEU A 174 5.31 11.80 3.68
CA LEU A 174 4.35 12.51 2.81
C LEU A 174 3.02 11.77 2.64
N THR A 175 3.01 10.46 2.88
CA THR A 175 1.82 9.61 2.83
C THR A 175 1.07 9.52 4.17
N ASP A 176 1.51 10.25 5.19
CA ASP A 176 0.90 10.25 6.51
C ASP A 176 -0.50 10.91 6.48
N LYS A 177 -1.38 10.49 7.39
CA LYS A 177 -2.83 10.78 7.42
C LYS A 177 -3.15 12.27 7.31
N LYS A 178 -2.25 13.13 7.80
CA LYS A 178 -2.37 14.59 7.78
C LYS A 178 -2.19 15.20 6.39
N ILE A 179 -1.60 14.51 5.42
CA ILE A 179 -1.24 15.06 4.10
C ILE A 179 -2.22 14.59 3.02
N LEU A 180 -2.69 13.34 3.10
CA LEU A 180 -3.67 12.76 2.16
C LEU A 180 -4.99 13.56 2.09
N GLY A 181 -5.49 14.07 3.21
CA GLY A 181 -6.67 14.93 3.25
C GLY A 181 -6.43 16.38 2.79
N THR A 182 -5.18 16.86 2.84
CA THR A 182 -4.86 18.29 2.80
C THR A 182 -4.28 18.74 1.45
N HIS A 183 -3.55 17.88 0.73
CA HIS A 183 -3.01 18.22 -0.59
C HIS A 183 -4.03 18.16 -1.72
N ARG A 184 -5.06 17.31 -1.61
CA ARG A 184 -6.09 17.19 -2.65
C ARG A 184 -7.04 18.39 -2.67
N THR A 185 -7.32 18.97 -1.52
CA THR A 185 -8.08 20.23 -1.39
C THR A 185 -7.28 21.43 -1.88
N LYS A 186 -5.98 21.52 -1.53
CA LYS A 186 -5.12 22.66 -1.90
C LYS A 186 -4.80 22.74 -3.40
N LEU A 187 -4.62 21.62 -4.10
CA LEU A 187 -4.44 21.63 -5.57
C LEU A 187 -5.68 22.14 -6.31
N ASN A 188 -6.88 21.80 -5.82
CA ASN A 188 -8.14 22.31 -6.39
C ASN A 188 -8.39 23.80 -6.08
N THR A 189 -7.82 24.34 -4.99
CA THR A 189 -7.91 25.78 -4.68
C THR A 189 -6.91 26.58 -5.51
N GLY A 190 -5.71 26.06 -5.76
CA GLY A 190 -4.72 26.68 -6.64
C GLY A 190 -5.19 26.80 -8.10
N ALA A 191 -5.88 25.78 -8.62
CA ALA A 191 -6.44 25.81 -9.97
C ALA A 191 -7.59 26.82 -10.13
N LYS A 192 -8.45 27.00 -9.12
CA LYS A 192 -9.51 28.02 -9.15
C LYS A 192 -8.96 29.44 -9.10
N ASN A 193 -7.92 29.67 -8.29
CA ASN A 193 -7.30 31.00 -8.13
C ASN A 193 -6.47 31.44 -9.34
N MET A 194 -6.04 30.52 -10.21
CA MET A 194 -5.41 30.88 -11.49
C MET A 194 -6.41 31.23 -12.59
N SER A 195 -7.65 30.71 -12.54
CA SER A 195 -8.68 31.03 -13.56
C SER A 195 -9.31 32.41 -13.37
N SER A 196 -9.23 33.00 -12.18
CA SER A 196 -9.76 34.34 -11.88
C SER A 196 -8.76 35.49 -12.13
N ALA A 197 -7.49 35.18 -12.42
CA ALA A 197 -6.44 36.18 -12.64
C ALA A 197 -6.23 36.57 -14.11
N ALA A 198 -6.89 35.91 -15.05
CA ALA A 198 -6.81 36.22 -16.48
C ALA A 198 -7.99 37.11 -16.90
N SER A 199 -7.97 38.38 -16.48
CA SER A 199 -8.75 39.42 -17.17
C SER A 199 -7.88 40.00 -18.29
N PRO A 200 -8.37 40.06 -19.54
CA PRO A 200 -7.56 40.54 -20.66
C PRO A 200 -7.45 42.07 -20.57
N HIS A 201 -6.28 42.58 -20.22
CA HIS A 201 -5.97 43.99 -20.46
C HIS A 201 -5.95 44.22 -21.98
N ARG A 202 -6.95 44.95 -22.48
CA ARG A 202 -6.91 45.55 -23.81
C ARG A 202 -5.70 46.48 -23.88
N LEU A 203 -4.80 46.20 -24.81
CA LEU A 203 -3.90 47.20 -25.33
C LEU A 203 -4.72 48.10 -26.26
N SER A 204 -4.89 49.36 -25.85
CA SER A 204 -5.42 50.44 -26.68
C SER A 204 -4.29 50.98 -27.59
N PRO A 205 -4.65 51.62 -28.73
CA PRO A 205 -3.89 51.58 -29.99
C PRO A 205 -2.54 52.29 -29.98
#